data_AF-B3PN71-F1
#
_entry.id   AF-B3PN71-F1
#
_cell.length_a   1.000
_cell.length_b   1.000
_cell.length_c   1.000
_cell.angle_alpha   90.00
_cell.angle_beta   90.00
_cell.angle_gamma   90.00
#
_symmetry.space_group_name_H-M   'P 1'
#
loop_
_entity.id
_entity.type
_entity.pdbx_description
1 polymer ?
#
loop_
_entity_poly.entity_id
_entity_poly.type
_entity_poly.pdbx_seq_one_letter_code
_entity_poly.pdbx_strand_id
1 'polypeptide(L)'
;MLIGSLALISKSCDGQNTPTPKTDINYVTQLGISIGDEAQNQKSVKASLATKDFLAAKSWADVLSVFRKYQIPYKVDEAPEGATYRVSPGTHPHDDEGIIHLDIIQKIGATENTARFEISGFRTIPIKKEYIIGSYGLSSKAKKADLLNTVYTKLKAAQDKGFDAFLEALREYVDVNKINEQGKKFKFDFSRVQLLSDRGQIIFEKIYTYTKNDQSDLKEESGETIFAISGLKS
;
A
#
# COMPACT_ATOMS: atom_id res chain seq x y z
N MET A 1 -20.01 -47.81 -50.49
CA MET A 1 -20.38 -46.71 -49.57
C MET A 1 -20.26 -47.28 -48.17
N LEU A 2 -19.57 -46.74 -47.17
CA LEU A 2 -19.09 -45.38 -46.91
C LEU A 2 -17.55 -45.32 -46.80
N ILE A 3 -17.06 -44.12 -47.04
CA ILE A 3 -15.68 -43.67 -47.10
C ILE A 3 -15.17 -43.46 -45.67
N GLY A 4 -14.04 -44.08 -45.32
CA GLY A 4 -13.29 -43.77 -44.10
C GLY A 4 -12.51 -42.47 -44.29
N SER A 5 -12.84 -41.46 -43.49
CA SER A 5 -12.08 -40.20 -43.44
C SER A 5 -10.84 -40.38 -42.56
N LEU A 6 -9.68 -40.46 -43.20
CA LEU A 6 -8.42 -40.04 -42.59
C LEU A 6 -8.50 -38.53 -42.33
N ALA A 7 -8.48 -38.13 -41.07
CA ALA A 7 -8.18 -36.75 -40.70
C ALA A 7 -6.66 -36.63 -40.50
N LEU A 8 -6.06 -35.86 -41.42
CA LEU A 8 -4.66 -35.48 -41.44
C LEU A 8 -4.29 -34.67 -40.19
N ILE A 9 -3.17 -35.07 -39.59
CA ILE A 9 -2.42 -34.32 -38.58
C ILE A 9 -1.95 -33.00 -39.22
N SER A 10 -2.37 -31.87 -38.67
CA SER A 10 -1.65 -30.61 -38.86
C SER A 10 -0.85 -30.30 -37.59
N LYS A 11 0.47 -30.37 -37.72
CA LYS A 11 1.41 -29.71 -36.83
C LYS A 11 1.24 -28.19 -37.02
N SER A 12 0.92 -27.47 -35.96
CA SER A 12 1.57 -26.18 -35.73
C SER A 12 2.19 -26.20 -34.33
N CYS A 13 3.51 -26.20 -34.30
CA CYS A 13 4.24 -25.70 -33.15
C CYS A 13 4.47 -24.23 -33.44
N ASP A 14 4.04 -23.35 -32.55
CA ASP A 14 4.79 -22.13 -32.28
C ASP A 14 4.67 -21.85 -30.78
N GLY A 15 5.83 -21.78 -30.15
CA GLY A 15 6.00 -21.66 -28.71
C GLY A 15 5.25 -20.47 -28.15
N GLN A 16 4.20 -20.75 -27.39
CA GLN A 16 3.83 -19.88 -26.30
C GLN A 16 4.53 -20.43 -25.07
N ASN A 17 5.56 -19.71 -24.62
CA ASN A 17 5.90 -19.67 -23.20
C ASN A 17 4.67 -19.16 -22.45
N THR A 18 3.66 -20.02 -22.25
CA THR A 18 2.71 -19.83 -21.18
C THR A 18 3.55 -19.91 -19.91
N PRO A 19 3.63 -18.83 -19.10
CA PRO A 19 4.30 -18.92 -17.81
C PRO A 19 3.57 -20.01 -17.04
N THR A 20 4.25 -21.12 -16.80
CA THR A 20 3.76 -22.14 -15.88
C THR A 20 3.55 -21.42 -14.55
N PRO A 21 2.35 -21.48 -13.93
CA PRO A 21 2.15 -20.89 -12.60
C PRO A 21 3.23 -21.46 -11.67
N LYS A 22 4.02 -20.59 -11.04
CA LYS A 22 4.89 -20.99 -9.93
C LYS A 22 4.00 -21.71 -8.93
N THR A 23 4.21 -23.01 -8.78
CA THR A 23 3.27 -23.90 -8.07
C THR A 23 3.68 -24.16 -6.64
N ASP A 24 4.83 -23.65 -6.21
CA ASP A 24 5.27 -23.71 -4.82
C ASP A 24 4.81 -22.46 -4.09
N ILE A 25 3.62 -22.55 -3.48
CA ILE A 25 3.13 -21.56 -2.53
C ILE A 25 3.87 -21.78 -1.21
N ASN A 26 4.65 -20.80 -0.78
CA ASN A 26 5.23 -20.81 0.54
C ASN A 26 4.18 -20.36 1.55
N TYR A 27 3.95 -21.18 2.57
CA TYR A 27 3.01 -20.87 3.64
C TYR A 27 3.77 -20.47 4.91
N VAL A 28 3.33 -19.38 5.53
CA VAL A 28 3.69 -19.02 6.89
C VAL A 28 2.58 -19.49 7.82
N THR A 29 2.93 -20.33 8.79
CA THR A 29 1.97 -20.88 9.76
C THR A 29 2.17 -20.25 11.13
N GLN A 30 1.15 -19.57 11.62
CA GLN A 30 1.11 -18.98 12.97
C GLN A 30 -0.32 -19.06 13.50
N LEU A 31 -0.50 -19.12 14.82
CA LEU A 31 -1.83 -19.21 15.45
C LEU A 31 -2.70 -20.38 14.94
N GLY A 32 -2.09 -21.45 14.41
CA GLY A 32 -2.83 -22.58 13.82
C GLY A 32 -3.54 -22.27 12.49
N ILE A 33 -3.16 -21.19 11.81
CA ILE A 33 -3.58 -20.93 10.42
C ILE A 33 -2.34 -20.73 9.55
N SER A 34 -2.45 -21.15 8.30
CA SER A 34 -1.39 -20.96 7.29
C SER A 34 -1.85 -19.96 6.25
N ILE A 35 -1.05 -18.93 5.99
CA ILE A 35 -1.30 -17.92 4.96
C ILE A 35 -0.12 -17.94 4.00
N GLY A 36 -0.40 -17.91 2.71
CA GLY A 36 0.63 -17.80 1.67
C GLY A 36 1.34 -16.45 1.77
N ASP A 37 2.67 -16.46 1.64
CA ASP A 37 3.50 -15.24 1.68
C ASP A 37 3.44 -14.40 0.39
N GLU A 38 2.75 -14.89 -0.66
CA GLU A 38 2.57 -14.21 -1.94
C GLU A 38 1.12 -14.30 -2.43
N ALA A 39 0.48 -13.14 -2.62
CA ALA A 39 -0.80 -12.99 -3.31
C ALA A 39 -0.64 -13.25 -4.81
N GLN A 40 -1.48 -14.12 -5.37
CA GLN A 40 -1.33 -14.54 -6.75
C GLN A 40 -1.98 -13.56 -7.74
N ASN A 41 -1.29 -13.23 -8.83
CA ASN A 41 -1.79 -12.37 -9.90
C ASN A 41 -2.26 -10.96 -9.47
N GLN A 42 -1.71 -10.41 -8.38
CA GLN A 42 -2.11 -9.11 -7.83
C GLN A 42 -1.17 -7.94 -8.18
N LYS A 43 -0.25 -8.09 -9.15
CA LYS A 43 0.72 -7.04 -9.54
C LYS A 43 0.09 -5.77 -10.11
N SER A 44 -1.21 -5.74 -10.39
CA SER A 44 -1.96 -4.55 -10.80
C SER A 44 -2.68 -3.84 -9.65
N VAL A 45 -2.76 -4.48 -8.48
CA VAL A 45 -3.53 -4.04 -7.31
C VAL A 45 -2.60 -3.49 -6.24
N LYS A 46 -2.91 -2.33 -5.67
CA LYS A 46 -2.16 -1.77 -4.54
C LYS A 46 -2.40 -2.57 -3.26
N ALA A 47 -1.36 -2.77 -2.46
CA ALA A 47 -1.48 -3.42 -1.16
C ALA A 47 -2.46 -2.65 -0.24
N SER A 48 -2.46 -1.32 -0.30
CA SER A 48 -3.37 -0.45 0.45
C SER A 48 -4.85 -0.71 0.18
N LEU A 49 -5.21 -1.14 -1.04
CA LEU A 49 -6.60 -1.49 -1.36
C LEU A 49 -7.02 -2.76 -0.64
N ALA A 50 -6.16 -3.79 -0.66
CA ALA A 50 -6.42 -5.04 0.05
C ALA A 50 -6.39 -4.84 1.58
N THR A 51 -5.45 -4.06 2.11
CA THR A 51 -5.42 -3.70 3.53
C THR A 51 -6.69 -3.00 4.00
N LYS A 52 -7.24 -2.08 3.21
CA LYS A 52 -8.51 -1.42 3.52
C LYS A 52 -9.66 -2.43 3.64
N ASP A 53 -9.71 -3.41 2.73
CA ASP A 53 -10.74 -4.44 2.75
C ASP A 53 -10.58 -5.39 3.95
N PHE A 54 -9.34 -5.75 4.31
CA PHE A 54 -9.06 -6.52 5.53
C PHE A 54 -9.50 -5.77 6.80
N LEU A 55 -9.18 -4.48 6.92
CA LEU A 55 -9.58 -3.65 8.06
C LEU A 55 -11.10 -3.40 8.12
N ALA A 56 -11.80 -3.48 6.99
CA ALA A 56 -13.25 -3.35 6.92
C ALA A 56 -14.00 -4.65 7.25
N ALA A 57 -13.31 -5.81 7.23
CA ALA A 57 -13.90 -7.11 7.54
C ALA A 57 -14.37 -7.18 9.00
N LYS A 58 -15.62 -7.61 9.21
CA LYS A 58 -16.25 -7.64 10.55
C LYS A 58 -16.31 -9.03 11.16
N SER A 59 -16.01 -10.05 10.37
CA SER A 59 -16.02 -11.46 10.76
C SER A 59 -14.87 -12.22 10.11
N TRP A 60 -14.54 -13.40 10.64
CA TRP A 60 -13.53 -14.26 10.02
C TRP A 60 -13.95 -14.69 8.61
N ALA A 61 -15.23 -14.95 8.37
CA ALA A 61 -15.74 -15.27 7.04
C ALA A 61 -15.53 -14.13 6.02
N ASP A 62 -15.63 -12.87 6.46
CA ASP A 62 -15.30 -11.72 5.63
C ASP A 62 -13.81 -11.69 5.32
N VAL A 63 -12.95 -11.93 6.31
CA VAL A 63 -11.48 -12.00 6.11
C VAL A 63 -11.12 -13.09 5.09
N LEU A 64 -11.71 -14.28 5.21
CA LEU A 64 -11.51 -15.35 4.23
C LEU A 64 -12.00 -14.96 2.82
N SER A 65 -13.04 -14.14 2.72
CA SER A 65 -13.52 -13.61 1.44
C SER A 65 -12.54 -12.60 0.85
N VAL A 66 -11.88 -11.80 1.68
CA VAL A 66 -10.79 -10.90 1.25
C VAL A 66 -9.59 -11.71 0.76
N PHE A 67 -9.18 -12.78 1.46
CA PHE A 67 -8.12 -13.67 0.97
C PHE A 67 -8.46 -14.24 -0.42
N ARG A 68 -9.69 -14.73 -0.63
CA ARG A 68 -10.14 -15.22 -1.93
C ARG A 68 -10.14 -14.13 -3.01
N LYS A 69 -10.64 -12.93 -2.69
CA LYS A 69 -10.71 -11.78 -3.61
C LYS A 69 -9.33 -11.42 -4.15
N TYR A 70 -8.32 -11.41 -3.29
CA TYR A 70 -6.93 -11.06 -3.65
C TYR A 70 -6.07 -12.28 -3.95
N GLN A 71 -6.67 -13.46 -4.15
CA GLN A 71 -5.97 -14.71 -4.47
C GLN A 71 -4.79 -15.00 -3.53
N ILE A 72 -4.97 -14.71 -2.24
CA ILE A 72 -4.01 -15.05 -1.19
C ILE A 72 -4.35 -16.48 -0.75
N PRO A 73 -3.46 -17.46 -0.96
CA PRO A 73 -3.71 -18.82 -0.52
C PRO A 73 -3.76 -18.90 1.01
N TYR A 74 -4.65 -19.72 1.57
CA TYR A 74 -4.72 -19.94 3.01
C TYR A 74 -5.20 -21.35 3.33
N LYS A 75 -4.86 -21.83 4.53
CA LYS A 75 -5.35 -23.07 5.13
C LYS A 75 -5.75 -22.79 6.57
N VAL A 76 -6.93 -23.25 6.97
CA VAL A 76 -7.49 -23.03 8.33
C VAL A 76 -7.83 -24.34 9.03
N ASP A 77 -7.44 -25.48 8.44
CA ASP A 77 -7.81 -26.81 8.92
C ASP A 77 -7.13 -27.16 10.25
N GLU A 78 -6.02 -26.50 10.57
CA GLU A 78 -5.26 -26.65 11.82
C GLU A 78 -5.66 -25.62 12.89
N ALA A 79 -6.73 -24.85 12.66
CA ALA A 79 -7.19 -23.87 13.62
C ALA A 79 -7.61 -24.57 14.93
N PRO A 80 -7.11 -24.13 16.11
CA PRO A 80 -7.48 -24.73 17.38
C PRO A 80 -9.00 -24.66 17.63
N GLU A 81 -9.54 -25.67 18.29
CA GLU A 81 -10.96 -25.70 18.63
C GLU A 81 -11.36 -24.49 19.48
N GLY A 82 -12.49 -23.87 19.15
CA GLY A 82 -12.99 -22.67 19.82
C GLY A 82 -12.21 -21.38 19.51
N ALA A 83 -11.21 -21.42 18.62
CA ALA A 83 -10.50 -20.23 18.19
C ALA A 83 -11.37 -19.31 17.32
N THR A 84 -11.29 -18.01 17.57
CA THR A 84 -11.85 -16.97 16.71
C THR A 84 -10.74 -16.05 16.24
N TYR A 85 -10.88 -15.47 15.05
CA TYR A 85 -9.85 -14.64 14.42
C TYR A 85 -10.43 -13.32 13.93
N ARG A 86 -9.61 -12.27 14.01
CA ARG A 86 -9.93 -10.94 13.46
C ARG A 86 -8.66 -10.23 13.02
N VAL A 87 -8.80 -9.26 12.12
CA VAL A 87 -7.69 -8.40 11.71
C VAL A 87 -7.43 -7.36 12.80
N SER A 88 -6.16 -7.20 13.19
CA SER A 88 -5.71 -6.16 14.11
C SER A 88 -5.71 -4.80 13.42
N PRO A 89 -6.10 -3.71 14.11
CA PRO A 89 -5.94 -2.34 13.62
C PRO A 89 -4.49 -1.96 13.24
N GLY A 90 -3.48 -2.72 13.72
CA GLY A 90 -2.07 -2.52 13.36
C GLY A 90 -1.69 -2.96 11.94
N THR A 91 -2.62 -3.62 11.22
CA THR A 91 -2.42 -4.04 9.82
C THR A 91 -2.21 -2.83 8.91
N HIS A 92 -1.16 -2.83 8.10
CA HIS A 92 -0.83 -1.72 7.21
C HIS A 92 -0.17 -2.22 5.90
N PRO A 93 -0.30 -1.47 4.80
CA PRO A 93 0.37 -1.78 3.55
C PRO A 93 1.77 -1.14 3.48
N HIS A 94 2.64 -1.74 2.68
CA HIS A 94 3.85 -1.15 2.12
C HIS A 94 3.68 -1.14 0.59
N ASP A 95 2.95 -0.14 0.08
CA ASP A 95 2.69 0.00 -1.36
C ASP A 95 3.99 0.17 -2.16
N ASP A 96 5.03 0.73 -1.55
CA ASP A 96 6.36 0.90 -2.12
C ASP A 96 7.12 -0.41 -2.34
N GLU A 97 6.73 -1.46 -1.63
CA GLU A 97 7.29 -2.81 -1.77
C GLU A 97 6.27 -3.79 -2.40
N GLY A 98 4.98 -3.44 -2.45
CA GLY A 98 3.92 -4.34 -2.90
C GLY A 98 3.60 -5.41 -1.85
N ILE A 99 3.65 -5.04 -0.57
CA ILE A 99 3.53 -5.95 0.57
C ILE A 99 2.42 -5.47 1.53
N ILE A 100 1.79 -6.41 2.24
CA ILE A 100 0.93 -6.15 3.40
C ILE A 100 1.58 -6.76 4.63
N HIS A 101 1.67 -5.99 5.72
CA HIS A 101 1.84 -6.54 7.07
C HIS A 101 0.45 -6.79 7.67
N LEU A 102 -0.03 -8.03 7.54
CA LEU A 102 -1.34 -8.46 8.03
C LEU A 102 -1.23 -9.01 9.46
N ASP A 103 -1.70 -8.23 10.41
CA ASP A 103 -1.72 -8.63 11.82
C ASP A 103 -3.07 -9.32 12.13
N ILE A 104 -3.03 -10.60 12.49
CA ILE A 104 -4.22 -11.37 12.88
C ILE A 104 -4.20 -11.59 14.39
N ILE A 105 -5.34 -11.30 15.04
CA ILE A 105 -5.59 -11.60 16.45
C ILE A 105 -6.39 -12.89 16.52
N GLN A 106 -5.85 -13.89 17.22
CA GLN A 106 -6.57 -15.09 17.63
C GLN A 106 -7.06 -14.94 19.07
N LYS A 107 -8.30 -15.38 19.33
CA LYS A 107 -8.85 -15.52 20.68
C LYS A 107 -9.31 -16.95 20.94
N ILE A 108 -8.84 -17.53 22.04
CA ILE A 108 -9.28 -18.85 22.56
C ILE A 108 -9.66 -18.65 24.03
N GLY A 109 -10.96 -18.73 24.33
CA GLY A 109 -11.47 -18.40 25.67
C GLY A 109 -11.15 -16.95 26.06
N ALA A 110 -10.35 -16.76 27.11
CA ALA A 110 -9.92 -15.44 27.60
C ALA A 110 -8.57 -14.98 27.05
N THR A 111 -7.83 -15.85 26.35
CA THR A 111 -6.48 -15.55 25.85
C THR A 111 -6.54 -14.94 24.46
N GLU A 112 -5.79 -13.86 24.23
CA GLU A 112 -5.61 -13.26 22.91
C GLU A 112 -4.13 -13.25 22.52
N ASN A 113 -3.83 -13.68 21.30
CA ASN A 113 -2.50 -13.67 20.70
C ASN A 113 -2.56 -12.96 19.35
N THR A 114 -1.51 -12.20 19.02
CA THR A 114 -1.40 -11.51 17.72
C THR A 114 -0.20 -12.02 16.96
N ALA A 115 -0.36 -12.31 15.67
CA ALA A 115 0.69 -12.70 14.77
C ALA A 115 0.69 -11.83 13.52
N ARG A 116 1.88 -11.51 13.01
CA ARG A 116 2.06 -10.80 11.74
C ARG A 116 2.34 -11.77 10.62
N PHE A 117 1.62 -11.63 9.52
CA PHE A 117 1.88 -12.29 8.24
C PHE A 117 2.32 -11.24 7.23
N GLU A 118 3.48 -11.43 6.63
CA GLU A 118 3.93 -10.63 5.50
C GLU A 118 3.41 -11.27 4.21
N ILE A 119 2.68 -10.50 3.40
CA ILE A 119 2.07 -10.97 2.17
C ILE A 119 2.51 -10.06 1.02
N SER A 120 3.37 -10.60 0.16
CA SER A 120 3.89 -9.95 -1.05
C SER A 120 2.97 -10.21 -2.27
N GLY A 121 3.40 -9.80 -3.47
CA GLY A 121 2.68 -10.10 -4.72
C GLY A 121 1.75 -9.00 -5.22
N PHE A 122 1.64 -7.89 -4.48
CA PHE A 122 0.90 -6.70 -4.90
C PHE A 122 1.73 -5.78 -5.80
N ARG A 123 1.08 -4.76 -6.36
CA ARG A 123 1.71 -3.73 -7.17
C ARG A 123 2.65 -2.87 -6.34
N THR A 124 3.93 -2.86 -6.72
CA THR A 124 4.96 -1.97 -6.18
C THR A 124 4.82 -0.54 -6.75
N ILE A 125 4.82 0.46 -5.89
CA ILE A 125 4.79 1.89 -6.23
C ILE A 125 6.06 2.56 -5.70
N PRO A 126 7.15 2.58 -6.48
CA PRO A 126 8.44 3.02 -5.98
C PRO A 126 8.40 4.47 -5.48
N ILE A 127 8.99 4.70 -4.31
CA ILE A 127 9.23 6.04 -3.79
C ILE A 127 10.28 6.72 -4.67
N LYS A 128 9.89 7.81 -5.33
CA LYS A 128 10.80 8.60 -6.15
C LYS A 128 11.77 9.35 -5.25
N LYS A 129 12.99 9.59 -5.71
CA LYS A 129 13.96 10.45 -5.00
C LYS A 129 13.49 11.90 -4.93
N GLU A 130 12.79 12.34 -5.97
CA GLU A 130 12.26 13.68 -6.10
C GLU A 130 10.86 13.63 -6.71
N TYR A 131 10.00 14.53 -6.25
CA TYR A 131 8.63 14.70 -6.70
C TYR A 131 8.43 16.12 -7.21
N ILE A 132 7.77 16.27 -8.35
CA ILE A 132 7.33 17.56 -8.85
C ILE A 132 5.85 17.72 -8.50
N ILE A 133 5.54 18.74 -7.69
CA ILE A 133 4.18 19.03 -7.22
C ILE A 133 3.91 20.52 -7.40
N GLY A 134 2.96 20.85 -8.27
CA GLY A 134 2.72 22.23 -8.65
C GLY A 134 3.97 22.86 -9.26
N SER A 135 4.43 23.97 -8.67
CA SER A 135 5.65 24.68 -9.08
C SER A 135 6.90 24.33 -8.25
N TYR A 136 6.89 23.21 -7.53
CA TYR A 136 7.96 22.82 -6.61
C TYR A 136 8.51 21.41 -6.89
N GLY A 137 9.82 21.26 -6.79
CA GLY A 137 10.53 19.99 -6.68
C GLY A 137 10.82 19.69 -5.22
N LEU A 138 10.45 18.49 -4.76
CA LEU A 138 10.54 18.05 -3.37
C LEU A 138 11.36 16.77 -3.29
N SER A 139 12.41 16.74 -2.47
CA SER A 139 13.11 15.49 -2.16
C SER A 139 12.26 14.59 -1.28
N SER A 140 12.37 13.27 -1.45
CA SER A 140 11.71 12.31 -0.57
C SER A 140 12.50 11.94 0.67
N LYS A 141 13.82 12.13 0.66
CA LYS A 141 14.68 11.83 1.81
C LYS A 141 14.63 12.97 2.82
N ALA A 142 14.39 12.63 4.09
CA ALA A 142 14.47 13.57 5.18
C ALA A 142 15.91 14.09 5.39
N LYS A 143 16.05 15.38 5.65
CA LYS A 143 17.32 16.05 6.00
C LYS A 143 17.88 15.57 7.35
N LYS A 144 16.99 15.15 8.24
CA LYS A 144 17.27 14.72 9.61
C LYS A 144 16.29 13.64 10.04
N ALA A 145 16.76 12.74 10.88
CA ALA A 145 15.98 11.65 11.44
C ALA A 145 15.14 12.13 12.64
N ASP A 146 14.12 12.94 12.37
CA ASP A 146 13.14 13.41 13.36
C ASP A 146 12.02 12.38 13.57
N LEU A 147 11.33 12.45 14.70
CA LEU A 147 10.20 11.57 15.01
C LEU A 147 9.05 11.79 14.01
N LEU A 148 8.57 10.71 13.43
CA LEU A 148 7.55 10.67 12.38
C LEU A 148 6.29 11.44 12.81
N ASN A 149 5.77 11.15 14.01
CA ASN A 149 4.59 11.82 14.55
C ASN A 149 4.82 13.33 14.78
N THR A 150 6.03 13.74 15.14
CA THR A 150 6.38 15.15 15.29
C THR A 150 6.39 15.86 13.93
N VAL A 151 6.99 15.26 12.91
CA VAL A 151 7.01 15.81 11.54
C VAL A 151 5.57 15.93 11.02
N TYR A 152 4.78 14.86 11.11
CA TYR A 152 3.37 14.85 10.70
C TYR A 152 2.56 15.98 11.35
N THR A 153 2.65 16.11 12.68
CA THR A 153 1.86 17.09 13.45
C THR A 153 2.26 18.53 13.08
N LYS A 154 3.56 18.80 12.93
CA LYS A 154 4.04 20.14 12.54
C LYS A 154 3.61 20.51 11.13
N LEU A 155 3.75 19.60 10.17
CA LEU A 155 3.33 19.83 8.79
C LEU A 155 1.83 20.09 8.71
N LYS A 156 1.01 19.32 9.44
CA LYS A 156 -0.44 19.53 9.50
C LYS A 156 -0.77 20.91 10.06
N ALA A 157 -0.23 21.24 11.24
CA ALA A 157 -0.48 22.52 11.90
C ALA A 157 0.00 23.72 11.06
N ALA A 158 1.09 23.57 10.32
CA ALA A 158 1.59 24.59 9.41
C ALA A 158 0.67 24.76 8.20
N GLN A 159 0.13 23.68 7.63
CA GLN A 159 -0.85 23.75 6.55
C GLN A 159 -2.15 24.43 6.96
N ASP A 160 -2.60 24.20 8.20
CA ASP A 160 -3.78 24.88 8.77
C ASP A 160 -3.58 26.41 8.89
N LYS A 161 -2.31 26.90 8.91
CA LYS A 161 -1.97 28.33 8.91
C LYS A 161 -1.80 28.93 7.51
N GLY A 162 -1.79 28.11 6.46
CA GLY A 162 -1.64 28.53 5.07
C GLY A 162 -0.37 28.02 4.39
N PHE A 163 -0.30 28.23 3.07
CA PHE A 163 0.73 27.63 2.22
C PHE A 163 2.15 28.05 2.57
N ASP A 164 2.38 29.32 2.90
CA ASP A 164 3.75 29.81 3.13
C ASP A 164 4.31 29.23 4.44
N ALA A 165 3.52 29.21 5.51
CA ALA A 165 3.87 28.55 6.77
C ALA A 165 4.13 27.04 6.56
N PHE A 166 3.31 26.39 5.74
CA PHE A 166 3.50 24.99 5.39
C PHE A 166 4.79 24.75 4.59
N LEU A 167 5.09 25.58 3.61
CA LEU A 167 6.29 25.47 2.78
C LEU A 167 7.57 25.68 3.62
N GLU A 168 7.54 26.64 4.56
CA GLU A 168 8.62 26.83 5.53
C GLU A 168 8.82 25.61 6.42
N ALA A 169 7.74 25.08 7.01
CA ALA A 169 7.81 23.87 7.82
C ALA A 169 8.34 22.67 7.01
N LEU A 170 7.86 22.49 5.77
CA LEU A 170 8.30 21.40 4.89
C LEU A 170 9.80 21.48 4.57
N ARG A 171 10.34 22.69 4.35
CA ARG A 171 11.77 22.91 4.11
C ARG A 171 12.68 22.50 5.27
N GLU A 172 12.17 22.44 6.49
CA GLU A 172 12.93 21.92 7.63
C GLU A 172 13.23 20.42 7.50
N TYR A 173 12.36 19.67 6.80
CA TYR A 173 12.41 18.21 6.75
C TYR A 173 12.91 17.69 5.41
N VAL A 174 12.64 18.37 4.30
CA VAL A 174 13.06 17.95 2.96
C VAL A 174 13.63 19.11 2.17
N ASP A 175 14.37 18.81 1.10
CA ASP A 175 14.76 19.82 0.11
C ASP A 175 13.54 20.21 -0.72
N VAL A 176 13.33 21.52 -0.86
CA VAL A 176 12.23 22.08 -1.64
C VAL A 176 12.77 23.19 -2.53
N ASN A 177 12.71 22.96 -3.83
CA ASN A 177 13.18 23.89 -4.85
C ASN A 177 11.99 24.39 -5.66
N LYS A 178 11.94 25.70 -5.92
CA LYS A 178 10.94 26.26 -6.84
C LYS A 178 11.42 26.01 -8.27
N ILE A 179 10.65 25.26 -9.04
CA ILE A 179 11.01 24.86 -10.42
C ILE A 179 10.37 25.74 -11.48
N ASN A 180 9.32 26.48 -11.14
CA ASN A 180 8.61 27.34 -12.08
C ASN A 180 8.05 28.59 -11.36
N GLU A 181 8.10 29.74 -12.02
CA GLU A 181 7.58 31.00 -11.50
C GLU A 181 6.05 31.10 -11.53
N GLN A 182 5.38 30.27 -12.32
CA GLN A 182 3.93 30.32 -12.60
C GLN A 182 3.01 29.98 -11.41
N GLY A 183 3.56 29.85 -10.19
CA GLY A 183 2.82 30.06 -8.94
C GLY A 183 1.80 28.99 -8.54
N LYS A 184 1.85 27.79 -9.13
CA LYS A 184 0.98 26.67 -8.75
C LYS A 184 1.39 26.15 -7.37
N LYS A 185 0.53 26.37 -6.38
CA LYS A 185 0.69 25.89 -5.00
C LYS A 185 0.13 24.48 -4.87
N PHE A 186 0.39 23.84 -3.72
CA PHE A 186 -0.12 22.51 -3.42
C PHE A 186 -0.62 22.42 -1.97
N LYS A 187 -1.53 21.46 -1.74
CA LYS A 187 -2.13 21.16 -0.45
C LYS A 187 -2.23 19.65 -0.29
N PHE A 188 -1.71 19.13 0.81
CA PHE A 188 -1.85 17.72 1.16
C PHE A 188 -3.18 17.47 1.87
N ASP A 189 -3.83 16.36 1.53
CA ASP A 189 -4.99 15.89 2.28
C ASP A 189 -4.52 15.09 3.50
N PHE A 190 -4.47 15.73 4.66
CA PHE A 190 -4.03 15.06 5.90
C PHE A 190 -5.00 13.98 6.39
N SER A 191 -6.21 13.85 5.80
CA SER A 191 -7.08 12.69 6.04
C SER A 191 -6.65 11.44 5.24
N ARG A 192 -5.73 11.61 4.30
CA ARG A 192 -5.21 10.58 3.38
C ARG A 192 -3.68 10.49 3.50
N VAL A 193 -3.22 10.30 4.74
CA VAL A 193 -1.80 10.14 5.07
C VAL A 193 -1.59 8.80 5.75
N GLN A 194 -0.57 8.06 5.31
CA GLN A 194 -0.10 6.87 6.00
C GLN A 194 1.17 7.19 6.78
N LEU A 195 1.20 6.73 8.03
CA LEU A 195 2.35 6.85 8.95
C LEU A 195 2.95 5.46 9.14
N LEU A 196 3.99 5.15 8.36
CA LEU A 196 4.63 3.84 8.36
C LEU A 196 5.81 3.86 9.36
N SER A 197 5.48 3.59 10.63
CA SER A 197 6.44 3.71 11.73
C SER A 197 7.60 2.74 11.61
N ASP A 198 7.35 1.50 11.18
CA ASP A 198 8.36 0.46 10.96
C ASP A 198 9.34 0.79 9.82
N ARG A 199 8.96 1.69 8.91
CA ARG A 199 9.82 2.18 7.81
C ARG A 199 10.36 3.59 8.02
N GLY A 200 9.89 4.30 9.05
CA GLY A 200 10.23 5.71 9.24
C GLY A 200 9.79 6.57 8.05
N GLN A 201 8.57 6.34 7.55
CA GLN A 201 8.04 7.02 6.37
C GLN A 201 6.68 7.68 6.61
N ILE A 202 6.48 8.86 6.03
CA ILE A 202 5.16 9.50 5.87
C ILE A 202 4.79 9.46 4.40
N ILE A 203 3.64 8.88 4.05
CA ILE A 203 3.13 8.85 2.68
C ILE A 203 1.88 9.72 2.59
N PHE A 204 1.94 10.77 1.78
CA PHE A 204 0.81 11.61 1.41
C PHE A 204 0.17 11.03 0.15
N GLU A 205 -0.99 10.37 0.31
CA GLU A 205 -1.66 9.69 -0.80
C GLU A 205 -2.41 10.63 -1.73
N LYS A 206 -2.81 11.79 -1.21
CA LYS A 206 -3.68 12.72 -1.92
C LYS A 206 -3.17 14.15 -1.79
N ILE A 207 -2.96 14.75 -2.95
CA ILE A 207 -2.33 16.06 -3.11
C ILE A 207 -3.15 16.86 -4.10
N TYR A 208 -3.55 18.06 -3.70
CA TYR A 208 -4.24 19.01 -4.55
C TYR A 208 -3.27 20.09 -4.99
N THR A 209 -3.53 20.66 -6.16
CA THR A 209 -2.81 21.83 -6.66
C THR A 209 -3.79 22.91 -7.06
N TYR A 210 -3.35 24.18 -6.95
CA TYR A 210 -4.21 25.32 -7.21
C TYR A 210 -3.39 26.56 -7.60
N THR A 211 -4.03 27.48 -8.31
CA THR A 211 -3.45 28.76 -8.74
C THR A 211 -4.14 29.91 -8.00
N LYS A 212 -3.37 30.83 -7.40
CA LYS A 212 -3.82 31.96 -6.53
C LYS A 212 -4.24 31.54 -5.11
N ASN A 213 -4.45 32.52 -4.22
CA ASN A 213 -4.77 32.30 -2.80
C ASN A 213 -6.18 31.73 -2.56
N ASP A 214 -6.98 31.58 -3.61
CA ASP A 214 -8.32 31.03 -3.50
C ASP A 214 -8.30 29.52 -3.77
N GLN A 215 -8.79 28.74 -2.82
CA GLN A 215 -8.86 27.27 -2.91
C GLN A 215 -10.05 26.81 -3.77
N SER A 216 -10.74 27.73 -4.43
CA SER A 216 -11.88 27.47 -5.33
C SER A 216 -11.49 26.66 -6.58
N ASP A 217 -10.22 26.70 -7.01
CA ASP A 217 -9.68 25.99 -8.18
C ASP A 217 -8.83 24.75 -7.83
N LEU A 218 -9.13 24.06 -6.72
CA LEU A 218 -8.41 22.83 -6.36
C LEU A 218 -8.55 21.76 -7.45
N LYS A 219 -7.45 21.46 -8.13
CA LYS A 219 -7.32 20.32 -9.03
C LYS A 219 -6.55 19.24 -8.31
N GLU A 220 -7.21 18.10 -8.12
CA GLU A 220 -6.53 16.88 -7.70
C GLU A 220 -5.42 16.58 -8.72
N GLU A 221 -4.19 16.37 -8.25
CA GLU A 221 -3.14 15.86 -9.13
C GLU A 221 -3.60 14.48 -9.62
N SER A 222 -3.87 14.37 -10.92
CA SER A 222 -4.35 13.13 -11.51
C SER A 222 -3.25 12.08 -11.45
N GLY A 223 -3.52 10.97 -10.78
CA GLY A 223 -2.67 9.77 -10.83
C GLY A 223 -2.03 9.40 -9.51
N GLU A 224 -1.11 8.45 -9.60
CA GLU A 224 -0.42 7.77 -8.50
C GLU A 224 0.62 8.64 -7.78
N THR A 225 0.45 9.97 -7.85
CA THR A 225 1.37 10.94 -7.26
C THR A 225 1.22 10.94 -5.75
N ILE A 226 1.84 9.95 -5.14
CA ILE A 226 2.16 9.94 -3.71
C ILE A 226 3.36 10.86 -3.50
N PHE A 227 3.37 11.64 -2.43
CA PHE A 227 4.61 12.24 -1.92
C PHE A 227 5.00 11.47 -0.68
N ALA A 228 6.26 11.04 -0.59
CA ALA A 228 6.75 10.34 0.59
C ALA A 228 7.92 11.10 1.20
N ILE A 229 7.95 11.16 2.54
CA ILE A 229 9.12 11.57 3.31
C ILE A 229 9.65 10.32 4.01
N SER A 230 10.87 9.89 3.67
CA SER A 230 11.53 8.70 4.19
C SER A 230 12.76 9.06 5.02
N GLY A 231 13.16 8.17 5.93
CA GLY A 231 14.34 8.38 6.80
C GLY A 231 14.03 9.11 8.11
N LEU A 232 12.79 9.03 8.57
CA LEU A 232 12.34 9.51 9.87
C LEU A 232 12.50 8.42 10.94
N LYS A 233 12.37 8.80 12.22
CA LYS A 233 12.34 7.85 13.35
C LYS A 233 10.90 7.49 13.68
N SER A 234 10.67 6.24 14.08
CA SER A 234 9.41 5.76 14.66
C SER A 234 9.09 6.49 15.96
#